data_AF-J2PAP6-F1
#
_entry.id   AF-J2PAP6-F1
#
_cell.length_a   1.000
_cell.length_b   1.000
_cell.length_c   1.000
_cell.angle_alpha   90.00
_cell.angle_beta   90.00
_cell.angle_gamma   90.00
#
_symmetry.space_group_name_H-M   'P 1'
#
loop_
_entity.id
_entity.type
_entity.pdbx_description
1 polymer ?
#
loop_
_entity_poly.entity_id
_entity_poly.type
_entity_poly.pdbx_seq_one_letter_code
_entity_poly.pdbx_strand_id
1 'polypeptide(L)'
;MSDVIQIHADRRVPDLSVFELAVASAISRQVITNDEDLQEILSDWFLRQVRVPDVSAALDSMVERGIVRRGDEALCGYGLTPDGINAVTTLYGGCIRMIDRGLGLLNPSMILALLNLTKESGHA
;
A
#
# COMPACT_ATOMS: atom_id res chain seq x y z
N MET A 1 36.10 7.19 -23.94
CA MET A 1 35.45 6.03 -23.28
C MET A 1 34.48 6.61 -22.27
N SER A 2 33.17 6.43 -22.46
CA SER A 2 32.18 6.92 -21.50
C SER A 2 32.12 5.98 -20.30
N ASP A 3 32.23 6.55 -19.10
CA ASP A 3 32.06 5.80 -17.84
C ASP A 3 30.62 5.30 -17.74
N VAL A 4 30.47 3.97 -17.68
CA VAL A 4 29.20 3.32 -17.38
C VAL A 4 29.01 3.38 -15.87
N ILE A 5 28.14 4.28 -15.42
CA ILE A 5 27.73 4.31 -14.01
C ILE A 5 26.78 3.12 -13.78
N GLN A 6 27.26 2.10 -13.07
CA GLN A 6 26.39 1.03 -12.58
C GLN A 6 25.50 1.60 -11.46
N ILE A 7 24.24 1.87 -11.78
CA ILE A 7 23.21 2.12 -10.77
C ILE A 7 22.87 0.77 -10.13
N HIS A 8 23.50 0.48 -8.99
CA HIS A 8 23.06 -0.61 -8.11
C HIS A 8 21.73 -0.18 -7.49
N ALA A 9 20.62 -0.51 -8.14
CA ALA A 9 19.33 -0.55 -7.46
C ALA A 9 19.40 -1.69 -6.44
N ASP A 10 19.31 -1.39 -5.16
CA ASP A 10 19.12 -2.42 -4.15
C ASP A 10 17.87 -3.22 -4.54
N ARG A 11 18.07 -4.51 -4.81
CA ARG A 11 17.10 -5.37 -5.52
C ARG A 11 16.11 -6.06 -4.59
N ARG A 12 16.22 -5.84 -3.28
CA ARG A 12 15.33 -6.49 -2.33
C ARG A 12 14.00 -5.73 -2.28
N VAL A 13 12.92 -6.48 -2.51
CA VAL A 13 11.57 -5.97 -2.28
C VAL A 13 11.46 -5.59 -0.81
N PRO A 14 10.98 -4.38 -0.48
CA PRO A 14 10.77 -3.97 0.90
C PRO A 14 9.81 -4.93 1.62
N ASP A 15 10.12 -5.27 2.86
CA ASP A 15 9.32 -6.22 3.63
C ASP A 15 8.37 -5.50 4.59
N LEU A 16 7.22 -5.03 4.13
CA LEU A 16 6.19 -4.51 5.04
C LEU A 16 5.00 -5.46 5.04
N SER A 17 4.46 -5.74 6.22
CA SER A 17 3.15 -6.36 6.31
C SER A 17 2.08 -5.44 5.70
N VAL A 18 0.93 -6.00 5.33
CA VAL A 18 -0.21 -5.21 4.84
C VAL A 18 -0.62 -4.15 5.85
N PHE A 19 -0.54 -4.46 7.14
CA PHE A 19 -0.86 -3.52 8.21
C PHE A 19 0.16 -2.40 8.32
N GLU A 20 1.46 -2.70 8.32
CA GLU A 20 2.51 -1.67 8.31
C GLU A 20 2.43 -0.76 7.08
N LEU A 21 2.16 -1.33 5.90
CA LEU A 21 1.95 -0.55 4.68
C LEU A 21 0.75 0.41 4.81
N ALA A 22 -0.36 -0.06 5.40
CA ALA A 22 -1.51 0.78 5.67
C ALA A 22 -1.19 1.88 6.68
N VAL A 23 -0.52 1.57 7.79
CA VAL A 23 -0.09 2.57 8.79
C VAL A 23 0.81 3.62 8.15
N ALA A 24 1.85 3.20 7.43
CA ALA A 24 2.77 4.08 6.72
C ALA A 24 2.06 5.00 5.72
N SER A 25 1.04 4.47 5.05
CA SER A 25 0.22 5.22 4.11
C SER A 25 -0.69 6.22 4.80
N ALA A 26 -1.29 5.84 5.92
CA ALA A 26 -2.15 6.71 6.70
C ALA A 26 -1.38 7.92 7.25
N ILE A 27 -0.26 7.70 7.93
CA ILE A 27 0.56 8.79 8.49
C ILE A 27 1.16 9.73 7.42
N SER A 28 1.28 9.27 6.17
CA SER A 28 1.74 10.11 5.06
C SER A 28 0.66 11.07 4.52
N ARG A 29 -0.60 10.91 4.93
CA ARG A 29 -1.71 11.75 4.48
C ARG A 29 -1.77 13.03 5.31
N GLN A 30 -1.83 14.18 4.61
CA GLN A 30 -1.91 15.52 5.21
C GLN A 30 -3.23 15.81 5.98
N VAL A 31 -4.17 14.85 6.01
CA VAL A 31 -5.50 15.02 6.60
C VAL A 31 -5.56 14.52 8.05
N ILE A 32 -4.60 13.73 8.50
CA ILE A 32 -4.60 13.17 9.85
C ILE A 32 -4.04 14.21 10.82
N THR A 33 -4.86 14.65 11.78
CA THR A 33 -4.48 15.69 12.74
C THR A 33 -4.28 15.16 14.16
N ASN A 34 -4.82 13.98 14.46
CA ASN A 34 -4.74 13.35 15.78
C ASN A 34 -4.77 11.82 15.67
N ASP A 35 -4.60 11.13 16.80
CA ASP A 35 -4.52 9.67 16.86
C ASP A 35 -5.89 8.99 16.63
N GLU A 36 -7.00 9.67 16.92
CA GLU A 36 -8.35 9.16 16.65
C GLU A 36 -8.63 9.11 15.15
N ASP A 37 -8.25 10.17 14.40
CA ASP A 37 -8.35 10.21 12.93
C ASP A 37 -7.57 9.03 12.30
N LEU A 38 -6.37 8.75 12.83
CA LEU A 38 -5.52 7.66 12.38
C LEU A 38 -6.16 6.29 12.66
N GLN A 39 -6.77 6.13 13.84
CA GLN A 39 -7.46 4.91 14.19
C GLN A 39 -8.72 4.70 13.35
N GLU A 40 -9.49 5.75 13.11
CA GLU A 40 -10.73 5.72 12.31
C GLU A 40 -10.43 5.32 10.87
N ILE A 41 -9.46 5.97 10.22
CA ILE A 41 -9.14 5.68 8.82
C ILE A 41 -8.58 4.26 8.63
N LEU A 42 -7.76 3.78 9.58
CA LEU A 42 -7.28 2.40 9.53
C LEU A 42 -8.43 1.42 9.77
N SER A 43 -9.33 1.73 10.69
CA SER A 43 -10.49 0.87 10.97
C SER A 43 -11.43 0.76 9.76
N ASP A 44 -11.62 1.86 9.03
CA ASP A 44 -12.35 1.90 7.77
C ASP A 44 -11.69 1.00 6.71
N TRP A 45 -10.38 1.15 6.48
CA TRP A 45 -9.68 0.36 5.46
C TRP A 45 -9.69 -1.14 5.73
N PHE A 46 -9.61 -1.54 7.00
CA PHE A 46 -9.62 -2.96 7.39
C PHE A 46 -11.03 -3.51 7.66
N LEU A 47 -12.08 -2.69 7.52
CA LEU A 47 -13.47 -3.05 7.84
C LEU A 47 -13.63 -3.64 9.25
N ARG A 48 -12.78 -3.21 10.19
CA ARG A 48 -12.75 -3.69 11.58
C ARG A 48 -12.08 -2.67 12.47
N GLN A 49 -12.54 -2.56 13.72
CA GLN A 49 -11.89 -1.72 14.72
C GLN A 49 -10.41 -2.10 14.90
N VAL A 50 -9.52 -1.19 14.51
CA VAL A 50 -8.08 -1.27 14.73
C VAL A 50 -7.78 -0.75 16.13
N ARG A 51 -6.92 -1.45 16.89
CA ARG A 51 -6.59 -1.05 18.26
C ARG A 51 -5.32 -0.20 18.26
N VAL A 52 -5.31 0.85 19.08
CA VAL A 52 -4.15 1.74 19.30
C VAL A 52 -2.85 0.97 19.61
N PRO A 53 -2.85 -0.08 20.46
CA PRO A 53 -1.63 -0.86 20.71
C PRO A 53 -1.07 -1.57 19.47
N ASP A 54 -1.94 -1.98 18.53
CA ASP A 54 -1.49 -2.63 17.29
C ASP A 54 -0.79 -1.61 16.38
N VAL A 55 -1.32 -0.39 16.29
CA VAL A 55 -0.71 0.72 15.54
C VAL A 55 0.63 1.11 16.16
N SER A 56 0.71 1.24 17.48
CA SER A 56 1.95 1.55 18.19
C SER A 56 3.01 0.48 17.94
N ALA A 57 2.66 -0.81 18.06
CA ALA A 57 3.59 -1.90 17.82
C ALA A 57 4.12 -1.93 16.37
N ALA A 58 3.26 -1.62 15.39
CA ALA A 58 3.67 -1.49 14.00
C ALA A 58 4.61 -0.30 13.78
N LEU A 59 4.31 0.86 14.38
CA LEU A 59 5.18 2.04 14.30
C LEU A 59 6.54 1.78 14.95
N ASP A 60 6.58 1.15 16.13
CA ASP A 60 7.83 0.82 16.82
C ASP A 60 8.70 -0.15 15.99
N SER A 61 8.10 -1.21 15.43
CA SER A 61 8.76 -2.12 14.46
C SER A 61 9.34 -1.34 13.28
N MET A 62 8.57 -0.43 12.69
CA MET A 62 9.02 0.38 11.56
C MET A 62 10.12 1.39 11.94
N VAL A 63 10.14 1.90 13.18
CA VAL A 63 11.24 2.75 13.68
C VAL A 63 12.52 1.95 13.78
N GLU A 64 12.48 0.75 14.37
CA GLU A 64 13.65 -0.13 14.50
C GLU A 64 14.28 -0.46 13.15
N ARG A 65 13.45 -0.52 12.10
CA ARG A 65 13.85 -0.81 10.73
C ARG A 65 14.20 0.43 9.89
N GLY A 66 14.12 1.63 10.47
CA GLY A 66 14.44 2.89 9.79
C GLY A 66 13.42 3.33 8.72
N ILE A 67 12.22 2.75 8.73
CA ILE A 67 11.15 3.06 7.76
C ILE A 67 10.40 4.34 8.15
N VAL A 68 10.14 4.52 9.44
CA VAL A 68 9.51 5.73 9.99
C VAL A 68 10.44 6.40 10.99
N ARG A 69 10.32 7.73 11.09
CA ARG A 69 10.91 8.52 12.17
C ARG A 69 9.82 8.92 13.15
N ARG A 70 10.11 8.79 14.44
CA ARG A 70 9.26 9.32 15.50
C ARG A 70 9.30 10.86 15.42
N GLY A 71 8.13 11.49 15.40
CA GLY A 71 7.99 12.94 15.57
C GLY A 71 7.64 13.24 17.01
N ASP A 72 6.46 13.84 17.22
CA ASP A 72 5.91 14.14 18.55
C ASP A 72 5.41 12.87 19.27
N GLU A 73 4.92 13.01 20.51
CA GLU A 73 4.43 11.89 21.31
C GLU A 73 3.18 11.19 20.73
N ALA A 74 2.44 11.88 19.85
CA ALA A 74 1.26 11.34 19.18
C ALA A 74 1.63 10.37 18.03
N LEU A 75 0.81 9.33 17.81
CA LEU A 75 0.96 8.39 16.70
C LEU A 75 0.87 9.08 15.33
N CYS A 76 0.05 10.13 15.21
CA CYS A 76 -0.03 10.96 14.01
C CYS A 76 1.22 11.82 13.78
N GLY A 77 2.09 11.97 14.77
CA GLY A 77 3.35 12.72 14.66
C GLY A 77 4.45 11.98 13.91
N TYR A 78 4.28 10.68 13.63
CA TYR A 78 5.27 9.89 12.90
C TYR A 78 5.34 10.31 11.43
N GLY A 79 6.54 10.29 10.88
CA GLY A 79 6.78 10.58 9.47
C GLY A 79 7.57 9.47 8.80
N LEU A 80 7.43 9.33 7.48
CA LEU A 80 8.29 8.43 6.71
C LEU A 80 9.71 9.00 6.61
N THR A 81 10.71 8.11 6.66
CA THR A 81 12.09 8.43 6.24
C THR A 81 12.18 8.38 4.70
N PRO A 82 13.27 8.85 4.08
CA PRO A 82 13.49 8.67 2.64
C PRO A 82 13.41 7.19 2.21
N ASP A 83 13.96 6.29 3.03
CA ASP A 83 13.91 4.84 2.78
C ASP A 83 12.49 4.31 2.94
N GLY A 84 11.72 4.80 3.91
CA GLY A 84 10.30 4.47 4.07
C GLY A 84 9.45 4.93 2.90
N ILE A 85 9.69 6.13 2.36
CA ILE A 85 9.01 6.61 1.14
C ILE A 85 9.31 5.68 -0.04
N ASN A 86 10.57 5.29 -0.21
CA ASN A 86 10.96 4.34 -1.26
C ASN A 86 10.26 2.98 -1.08
N ALA A 87 10.24 2.47 0.15
CA ALA A 87 9.61 1.20 0.49
C ALA A 87 8.11 1.18 0.16
N VAL A 88 7.38 2.19 0.66
CA VAL A 88 5.94 2.36 0.43
C VAL A 88 5.63 2.53 -1.06
N THR A 89 6.42 3.36 -1.77
CA THR A 89 6.24 3.59 -3.21
C THR A 89 6.44 2.30 -4.02
N THR A 90 7.47 1.52 -3.69
CA THR A 90 7.77 0.25 -4.36
C THR A 90 6.63 -0.75 -4.17
N LEU A 91 6.13 -0.89 -2.93
CA LEU A 91 5.03 -1.79 -2.62
C LEU A 91 3.71 -1.34 -3.26
N TYR A 92 3.40 -0.04 -3.24
CA TYR A 92 2.24 0.50 -3.96
C TYR A 92 2.32 0.23 -5.46
N GLY A 93 3.49 0.40 -6.08
CA GLY A 93 3.70 0.04 -7.48
C GLY A 93 3.49 -1.45 -7.76
N GLY A 94 3.73 -2.33 -6.79
CA GLY A 94 3.36 -3.74 -6.85
C GLY A 94 1.85 -3.95 -6.78
N CYS A 95 1.18 -3.36 -5.77
CA CYS A 95 -0.27 -3.42 -5.58
C CYS A 95 -1.04 -2.94 -6.81
N ILE A 96 -0.69 -1.78 -7.35
CA ILE A 96 -1.35 -1.20 -8.54
C ILE A 96 -1.23 -2.15 -9.73
N ARG A 97 -0.04 -2.68 -10.02
CA ARG A 97 0.15 -3.61 -11.14
C ARG A 97 -0.63 -4.92 -10.98
N MET A 98 -0.77 -5.42 -9.75
CA MET A 98 -1.59 -6.59 -9.48
C MET A 98 -3.08 -6.31 -9.76
N ILE A 99 -3.58 -5.15 -9.31
CA ILE A 99 -4.95 -4.70 -9.58
C ILE A 99 -5.18 -4.51 -11.08
N ASP A 100 -4.28 -3.79 -11.76
CA ASP A 100 -4.35 -3.54 -13.20
C ASP A 100 -4.37 -4.85 -14.00
N ARG A 101 -3.53 -5.81 -13.62
CA ARG A 101 -3.50 -7.13 -14.26
C ARG A 101 -4.79 -7.91 -13.99
N GLY A 102 -5.35 -7.82 -12.79
CA GLY A 102 -6.65 -8.41 -12.45
C GLY A 102 -7.78 -7.82 -13.30
N LEU A 103 -7.86 -6.49 -13.39
CA LEU A 103 -8.83 -5.78 -14.25
C LEU A 103 -8.66 -6.15 -15.73
N GLY A 104 -7.42 -6.25 -16.18
CA GLY A 104 -7.07 -6.70 -17.52
C GLY A 104 -7.48 -8.14 -17.84
N LEU A 105 -7.69 -9.00 -16.84
CA LEU A 105 -8.24 -10.35 -17.02
C LEU A 105 -9.77 -10.36 -16.99
N LEU A 106 -10.38 -9.53 -16.14
CA LEU A 106 -11.83 -9.39 -16.04
C LEU A 106 -12.43 -8.86 -17.35
N ASN A 107 -11.82 -7.84 -17.96
CA ASN A 107 -12.33 -7.23 -19.19
C ASN A 107 -12.49 -8.23 -20.37
N PRO A 108 -11.46 -9.01 -20.77
CA PRO A 108 -11.60 -10.06 -21.79
C PRO A 108 -12.61 -11.13 -21.41
N SER A 109 -12.65 -11.55 -20.14
CA SER A 109 -13.58 -12.59 -19.68
C SER A 109 -15.05 -12.14 -19.74
N MET A 110 -15.32 -10.87 -19.43
CA MET A 110 -16.63 -10.24 -19.64
C MET A 110 -17.00 -10.17 -21.12
N ILE A 111 -16.07 -9.76 -21.99
CA ILE A 111 -16.31 -9.72 -23.45
C ILE A 111 -16.66 -11.12 -23.96
N LEU A 112 -15.92 -12.15 -23.54
CA LEU A 112 -16.20 -13.53 -23.92
C LEU A 112 -17.56 -14.03 -23.41
N ALA A 113 -17.93 -13.68 -22.18
CA ALA A 113 -19.24 -14.00 -21.62
C ALA A 113 -20.38 -13.34 -22.43
N LEU A 114 -20.23 -12.07 -22.80
CA LEU A 114 -21.20 -11.36 -23.65
C LEU A 114 -21.32 -11.97 -25.05
N LEU A 115 -20.21 -12.38 -25.67
CA LEU A 115 -20.20 -13.05 -26.97
C LEU A 115 -20.88 -14.43 -26.92
N ASN A 116 -20.70 -15.17 -25.82
CA ASN A 116 -21.37 -16.45 -25.64
C ASN A 116 -22.89 -16.26 -25.46
N LEU A 117 -23.31 -15.26 -24.68
CA LEU A 117 -24.72 -14.92 -24.50
C LEU A 117 -25.41 -14.52 -25.82
N THR A 118 -24.74 -13.74 -26.68
CA THR A 118 -25.29 -13.38 -28.00
C THR A 118 -25.32 -14.55 -28.97
N LYS A 119 -24.36 -15.48 -28.88
CA LYS A 119 -24.34 -16.71 -29.68
C LYS A 119 -25.48 -17.67 -29.31
N GLU A 120 -25.79 -17.79 -28.02
CA GLU A 120 -26.90 -18.61 -27.51
C GLU A 120 -28.27 -18.01 -27.89
N SER A 121 -28.40 -16.69 -27.92
CA SER A 121 -29.64 -16.01 -28.32
C SER A 121 -29.85 -15.91 -29.84
N GLY A 122 -28.84 -16.19 -30.66
CA GLY A 122 -28.94 -16.26 -32.13
C GLY A 122 -29.30 -17.64 -32.71
N HIS A 123 -29.56 -18.65 -31.85
CA HIS A 123 -29.99 -20.00 -32.26
C HIS A 123 -31.45 -20.31 -31.90
N ALA A 124 -32.28 -19.28 -31.68
CA ALA A 124 -33.72 -19.38 -31.47
C ALA A 124 -34.51 -18.96 -32.72
#